data_AF-A0A1D1XDZ5-F1
#
_entry.id   AF-A0A1D1XDZ5-F1
#
_cell.length_a   1.000
_cell.length_b   1.000
_cell.length_c   1.000
_cell.angle_alpha   90.00
_cell.angle_beta   90.00
_cell.angle_gamma   90.00
#
_symmetry.space_group_name_H-M   'P 1'
#
loop_
_entity.id
_entity.type
_entity.pdbx_description
1 polymer ?
#
loop_
_entity_poly.entity_id
_entity_poly.type
_entity_poly.pdbx_seq_one_letter_code
_entity_poly.pdbx_strand_id
1 'polypeptide(L)'
;MDLNAPQSSLSLVFHSLPSPPPRPTIPDDSISLQVDPGFRDVSRPARSVPLQLLDQRLDDQRGENSSAATADDADASGDEQREEEFSILGYPMCLRKRKEGESSSSCSSSSLHPQKRAALVEPDLDTRRATVRAWGNQGLPVADPDMYEIMEKEKERQFKGIELIASENFVCRAVLDALGSHLTNKYSEGLPGSRYYIGNQYIDQIERLCWERALAAFDLDPEFWGVNVQPYSCTSANFAVYTALLLPKDRIMGLDSPSGGHVSHGYYTPSGKKVSGASIFFESLSYKVNPHTGYIDYDKLEERATDYRPKILICGGSTYPREWDYSRFRQIADKCRAVLMCDMAHISGLVAAKECLSPFDYCDIVTSTTHKSLRGPRGGIIFYRKGRKQKKRGISLCQADESDHYDFEDRINFAVFPSLQGGPHNNHIAALAIALKQVTTPEFKAYIQQVKRNAQALASALLRRNCRLVTGGTDNHLLLWDLRCLGLTGKNFDKVCEMCHITVNKAPVFGDNGAISPGGVRIGTPAMTTRGCLEGDFEAIAEFLLRAAQIACNVQREHGKMQKDFLKGLQNNRDLIDLRTRVETFAAQFAMPGFDT
;
A
#
# COMPACT_ATOMS: atom_id res chain seq x y z
N MET A 1 -76.65 -20.47 -30.42
CA MET A 1 -75.77 -20.93 -29.32
C MET A 1 -74.69 -19.86 -29.12
N ASP A 2 -75.03 -18.59 -28.85
CA ASP A 2 -75.71 -18.00 -27.66
C ASP A 2 -74.72 -17.84 -26.49
N LEU A 3 -74.59 -16.76 -25.70
CA LEU A 3 -75.03 -15.34 -25.66
C LEU A 3 -74.06 -14.66 -24.64
N ASN A 4 -73.74 -13.35 -24.58
CA ASN A 4 -74.18 -12.12 -25.26
C ASN A 4 -73.02 -11.07 -25.26
N ALA A 5 -73.24 -9.84 -25.74
CA ALA A 5 -72.38 -8.65 -25.53
C ALA A 5 -72.93 -7.75 -24.37
N PRO A 6 -72.33 -6.59 -23.98
CA PRO A 6 -71.93 -5.42 -24.79
C PRO A 6 -70.43 -5.01 -24.64
N GLN A 7 -69.72 -4.40 -25.60
CA GLN A 7 -69.88 -3.14 -26.36
C GLN A 7 -69.68 -1.81 -25.58
N SER A 8 -68.48 -1.21 -25.70
CA SER A 8 -68.20 0.19 -26.07
C SER A 8 -66.67 0.39 -26.12
N SER A 9 -65.99 0.58 -27.26
CA SER A 9 -65.98 1.69 -28.23
C SER A 9 -65.24 2.97 -27.77
N LEU A 10 -64.19 3.29 -28.55
CA LEU A 10 -63.51 4.58 -28.80
C LEU A 10 -62.19 4.82 -28.04
N SER A 11 -61.14 5.40 -28.62
CA SER A 11 -60.80 5.68 -30.03
C SER A 11 -59.29 5.93 -30.17
N LEU A 12 -58.69 5.59 -31.31
CA LEU A 12 -57.28 5.92 -31.61
C LEU A 12 -57.15 7.42 -31.91
N VAL A 13 -56.51 8.17 -31.01
CA VAL A 13 -56.09 9.55 -31.27
C VAL A 13 -54.59 9.58 -31.47
N PHE A 14 -54.17 9.74 -32.73
CA PHE A 14 -52.81 10.14 -33.06
C PHE A 14 -52.62 11.61 -32.68
N HIS A 15 -51.96 11.87 -31.55
CA HIS A 15 -51.39 13.18 -31.30
C HIS A 15 -49.99 13.26 -31.92
N SER A 16 -49.87 14.11 -32.94
CA SER A 16 -48.60 14.59 -33.48
C SER A 16 -47.76 15.21 -32.36
N LEU A 17 -46.57 14.66 -32.12
CA LEU A 17 -45.58 15.28 -31.26
C LEU A 17 -45.18 16.66 -31.82
N PRO A 18 -45.08 17.71 -30.99
CA PRO A 18 -44.62 19.02 -31.44
C PRO A 18 -43.17 18.96 -31.94
N SER A 19 -42.87 19.74 -32.97
CA SER A 19 -41.50 20.00 -33.43
C SER A 19 -40.61 20.44 -32.27
N PRO A 20 -39.35 19.97 -32.17
CA PRO A 20 -38.45 20.42 -31.12
C PRO A 20 -38.19 21.93 -31.22
N PRO A 21 -38.10 22.66 -30.09
CA PRO A 21 -37.79 24.08 -30.12
C PRO A 21 -36.39 24.34 -30.72
N PRO A 22 -36.15 25.51 -31.33
CA PRO A 22 -34.85 25.84 -31.90
C PRO A 22 -33.77 25.85 -30.82
N ARG A 23 -32.57 25.38 -31.17
CA ARG A 23 -31.40 25.41 -30.26
C ARG A 23 -31.14 26.86 -29.82
N PRO A 24 -30.88 27.11 -28.52
CA PRO A 24 -30.29 28.38 -28.13
C PRO A 24 -28.87 28.48 -28.74
N THR A 25 -28.64 29.54 -29.50
CA THR A 25 -27.32 29.94 -29.99
C THR A 25 -26.45 30.33 -28.80
N ILE A 26 -25.32 29.63 -28.62
CA ILE A 26 -24.30 29.99 -27.62
C ILE A 26 -23.54 31.23 -28.15
N PRO A 27 -23.36 32.30 -27.36
CA PRO A 27 -22.47 33.40 -27.72
C PRO A 27 -21.01 32.94 -27.76
N ASP A 28 -20.29 33.36 -28.79
CA ASP A 28 -18.88 33.03 -29.00
C ASP A 28 -17.98 33.98 -28.17
N ASP A 29 -17.88 33.73 -26.86
CA ASP A 29 -17.01 34.49 -25.95
C ASP A 29 -15.55 34.01 -26.06
N SER A 30 -14.91 34.39 -27.17
CA SER A 30 -13.47 34.24 -27.35
C SER A 30 -12.68 35.20 -26.44
N ILE A 31 -12.28 34.73 -25.25
CA ILE A 31 -11.34 35.47 -24.39
C ILE A 31 -9.94 35.40 -24.99
N SER A 32 -9.54 36.48 -25.67
CA SER A 32 -8.19 36.69 -26.18
C SER A 32 -7.22 37.05 -25.05
N LEU A 33 -6.28 36.14 -24.72
CA LEU A 33 -5.07 36.52 -24.00
C LEU A 33 -4.06 37.10 -24.99
N GLN A 34 -3.87 38.42 -24.95
CA GLN A 34 -2.79 39.08 -25.68
C GLN A 34 -1.44 38.68 -25.08
N VAL A 35 -0.53 38.21 -25.91
CA VAL A 35 0.89 38.08 -25.61
C VAL A 35 1.65 38.86 -26.69
N ASP A 36 2.49 39.79 -26.24
CA ASP A 36 3.25 40.72 -27.09
C ASP A 36 4.31 39.98 -27.93
N PRO A 37 4.46 40.26 -29.25
CA PRO A 37 5.39 39.53 -30.10
C PRO A 37 6.77 40.21 -30.18
N GLY A 38 7.76 39.63 -29.50
CA GLY A 38 9.16 40.09 -29.54
C GLY A 38 10.17 39.02 -29.94
N PHE A 39 10.39 38.82 -31.25
CA PHE A 39 11.56 38.20 -31.92
C PHE A 39 12.02 36.78 -31.45
N ARG A 40 11.97 35.76 -32.34
CA ARG A 40 13.14 35.22 -33.10
C ARG A 40 14.39 34.94 -32.22
N ASP A 41 15.01 33.76 -32.25
CA ASP A 41 15.20 32.84 -33.39
C ASP A 41 15.47 31.38 -32.93
N VAL A 42 15.26 30.40 -33.81
CA VAL A 42 15.45 28.96 -33.55
C VAL A 42 16.63 28.42 -34.36
N SER A 43 17.82 28.34 -33.76
CA SER A 43 18.89 27.45 -34.26
C SER A 43 20.05 27.28 -33.27
N ARG A 44 20.03 26.21 -32.45
CA ARG A 44 21.21 25.45 -31.96
C ARG A 44 20.76 24.20 -31.20
N PRO A 45 21.39 23.02 -31.41
CA PRO A 45 21.06 21.82 -30.66
C PRO A 45 21.62 21.91 -29.24
N ALA A 46 20.82 21.53 -28.24
CA ALA A 46 21.30 21.37 -26.87
C ALA A 46 22.28 20.18 -26.82
N ARG A 47 23.51 20.44 -26.34
CA ARG A 47 24.52 19.39 -26.17
C ARG A 47 24.14 18.46 -25.02
N SER A 48 24.15 17.15 -25.27
CA SER A 48 24.16 16.14 -24.22
C SER A 48 25.46 16.23 -23.42
N VAL A 49 25.36 16.40 -22.09
CA VAL A 49 26.51 16.25 -21.17
C VAL A 49 26.50 14.82 -20.66
N PRO A 50 27.54 13.99 -20.93
CA PRO A 50 27.65 12.67 -20.34
C PRO A 50 28.16 12.78 -18.90
N LEU A 51 27.55 12.04 -17.98
CA LEU A 51 28.14 11.73 -16.68
C LEU A 51 29.27 10.71 -16.89
N GLN A 52 30.52 11.15 -16.85
CA GLN A 52 31.66 10.24 -16.75
C GLN A 52 31.93 9.90 -15.28
N LEU A 53 31.82 8.62 -14.95
CA LEU A 53 32.33 8.07 -13.69
C LEU A 53 33.85 8.25 -13.62
N LEU A 54 34.37 8.32 -12.38
CA LEU A 54 35.79 8.11 -12.13
C LEU A 54 36.24 6.75 -12.67
N ASP A 55 37.32 6.73 -13.42
CA ASP A 55 38.15 5.54 -13.54
C ASP A 55 39.64 5.92 -13.66
N GLN A 56 40.52 5.04 -13.18
CA GLN A 56 41.93 5.34 -12.93
C GLN A 56 42.85 4.97 -14.12
N ARG A 57 43.96 5.72 -14.26
CA ARG A 57 45.28 5.31 -14.81
C ARG A 57 46.26 6.50 -14.64
N LEU A 58 47.33 6.37 -13.85
CA LEU A 58 48.62 5.69 -14.12
C LEU A 58 49.54 6.46 -15.07
N ASP A 59 50.81 6.54 -14.67
CA ASP A 59 51.91 7.26 -15.33
C ASP A 59 52.20 6.76 -16.75
N ASP A 60 52.65 7.63 -17.68
CA ASP A 60 54.09 7.76 -17.99
C ASP A 60 54.43 8.83 -19.08
N GLN A 61 55.54 9.54 -18.83
CA GLN A 61 56.58 10.05 -19.75
C GLN A 61 56.35 10.77 -21.12
N ARG A 62 57.04 11.94 -21.21
CA ARG A 62 57.85 12.53 -22.32
C ARG A 62 57.18 13.21 -23.53
N GLY A 63 57.72 14.39 -23.89
CA GLY A 63 57.65 14.95 -25.25
C GLY A 63 57.78 16.48 -25.36
N GLU A 64 58.98 17.05 -25.17
CA GLU A 64 59.24 18.49 -25.39
C GLU A 64 59.54 18.84 -26.88
N ASN A 65 59.10 20.03 -27.30
CA ASN A 65 59.82 21.08 -28.09
C ASN A 65 58.84 21.89 -28.98
N SER A 66 58.63 23.20 -28.74
CA SER A 66 59.42 24.36 -29.24
C SER A 66 59.05 24.76 -30.70
N SER A 67 59.11 26.01 -31.20
CA SER A 67 59.59 27.34 -30.74
C SER A 67 59.27 28.40 -31.84
N ALA A 68 59.24 29.73 -31.66
CA ALA A 68 59.09 30.64 -30.50
C ALA A 68 59.00 32.12 -31.00
N ALA A 69 58.08 32.95 -30.47
CA ALA A 69 57.95 34.41 -30.71
C ALA A 69 56.95 35.02 -29.68
N THR A 70 57.08 36.24 -29.13
CA THR A 70 58.11 37.31 -29.18
C THR A 70 57.89 38.29 -28.02
N ALA A 71 58.97 38.95 -27.57
CA ALA A 71 59.03 40.33 -27.04
C ALA A 71 58.37 40.70 -25.69
N ASP A 72 59.28 41.06 -24.76
CA ASP A 72 59.34 42.30 -23.96
C ASP A 72 58.55 42.50 -22.64
N ASP A 73 59.32 42.87 -21.62
CA ASP A 73 58.93 43.19 -20.25
C ASP A 73 58.23 44.55 -20.11
N ALA A 74 57.28 44.63 -19.16
CA ALA A 74 56.97 45.86 -18.42
C ALA A 74 56.39 45.53 -17.03
N ASP A 75 56.86 46.24 -16.00
CA ASP A 75 56.44 46.09 -14.59
C ASP A 75 54.93 46.29 -14.35
N ALA A 76 54.35 45.47 -13.45
CA ALA A 76 53.51 45.98 -12.36
C ALA A 76 53.24 44.91 -11.29
N SER A 77 53.48 45.26 -10.02
CA SER A 77 53.12 44.45 -8.85
C SER A 77 51.61 44.39 -8.58
N GLY A 78 51.08 43.20 -8.31
CA GLY A 78 49.69 43.02 -7.86
C GLY A 78 49.44 41.62 -7.27
N ASP A 79 49.46 41.50 -5.95
CA ASP A 79 49.29 40.24 -5.21
C ASP A 79 47.79 39.88 -5.06
N GLU A 80 47.15 39.45 -6.15
CA GLU A 80 45.75 39.02 -6.14
C GLU A 80 45.59 37.57 -5.66
N GLN A 81 45.19 37.45 -4.39
CA GLN A 81 44.75 36.18 -3.80
C GLN A 81 43.48 35.69 -4.50
N ARG A 82 43.61 34.66 -5.33
CA ARG A 82 42.46 33.98 -5.95
C ARG A 82 41.56 33.36 -4.87
N GLU A 83 40.35 33.91 -4.71
CA GLU A 83 39.26 33.18 -4.08
C GLU A 83 38.73 32.15 -5.09
N GLU A 84 38.84 30.85 -4.76
CA GLU A 84 38.30 29.78 -5.60
C GLU A 84 36.78 29.71 -5.43
N GLU A 85 36.07 30.44 -6.29
CA GLU A 85 34.63 30.35 -6.43
C GLU A 85 34.26 29.16 -7.33
N PHE A 86 33.38 28.29 -6.86
CA PHE A 86 32.88 27.16 -7.64
C PHE A 86 31.37 27.03 -7.51
N SER A 87 30.72 26.43 -8.51
CA SER A 87 29.27 26.29 -8.53
C SER A 87 28.82 24.85 -8.33
N ILE A 88 27.83 24.66 -7.47
CA ILE A 88 27.04 23.43 -7.37
C ILE A 88 25.63 23.77 -7.85
N LEU A 89 25.13 23.04 -8.85
CA LEU A 89 23.78 23.18 -9.41
C LEU A 89 23.42 24.60 -9.89
N GLY A 90 24.41 25.38 -10.36
CA GLY A 90 24.20 26.73 -10.90
C GLY A 90 24.18 27.86 -9.87
N TYR A 91 24.36 27.56 -8.59
CA TYR A 91 24.55 28.56 -7.53
C TYR A 91 26.05 28.75 -7.27
N PRO A 92 26.58 30.00 -7.25
CA PRO A 92 27.97 30.26 -6.89
C PRO A 92 28.18 30.09 -5.38
N MET A 93 29.29 29.46 -4.99
CA MET A 93 29.68 29.22 -3.61
C MET A 93 31.14 29.70 -3.43
N CYS A 94 31.39 30.48 -2.38
CA CYS A 94 32.73 30.95 -2.03
C CYS A 94 33.23 30.30 -0.72
N LEU A 95 34.43 29.72 -0.75
CA LEU A 95 35.08 29.06 0.39
C LEU A 95 35.75 30.08 1.33
N ARG A 96 34.95 30.68 2.21
CA ARG A 96 35.46 31.65 3.19
C ARG A 96 36.28 30.95 4.29
N LYS A 97 37.61 30.95 4.18
CA LYS A 97 38.53 30.51 5.24
C LYS A 97 38.28 31.33 6.52
N ARG A 98 37.93 30.65 7.60
CA ARG A 98 37.63 31.28 8.90
C ARG A 98 38.92 31.80 9.54
N LYS A 99 39.12 33.13 9.58
CA LYS A 99 40.12 33.74 10.46
C LYS A 99 39.72 33.48 11.92
N GLU A 100 40.67 33.07 12.75
CA GLU A 100 40.50 33.10 14.20
C GLU A 100 40.43 34.57 14.65
N GLY A 101 39.43 34.89 15.48
CA GLY A 101 39.25 36.23 16.06
C GLY A 101 38.06 37.01 15.49
N GLU A 102 36.88 36.76 16.05
CA GLU A 102 35.88 37.77 16.46
C GLU A 102 34.63 37.04 16.99
N SER A 103 34.42 37.12 18.30
CA SER A 103 33.24 36.59 18.99
C SER A 103 32.64 37.68 19.88
N SER A 104 31.46 38.18 19.52
CA SER A 104 30.74 39.23 20.24
C SER A 104 29.41 38.72 20.80
N SER A 105 29.45 38.12 21.99
CA SER A 105 28.28 38.11 22.89
C SER A 105 28.75 38.07 24.35
N SER A 106 28.13 38.91 25.18
CA SER A 106 28.63 39.34 26.49
C SER A 106 28.25 38.41 27.65
N CYS A 107 29.21 38.02 28.49
CA CYS A 107 29.03 37.73 29.91
C CYS A 107 30.32 38.08 30.69
N SER A 108 30.20 38.42 31.97
CA SER A 108 31.18 39.26 32.69
C SER A 108 32.22 38.50 33.54
N SER A 109 33.34 39.19 33.78
CA SER A 109 34.33 39.02 34.88
C SER A 109 35.07 37.68 35.05
N SER A 110 36.36 37.67 34.73
CA SER A 110 37.47 37.79 35.72
C SER A 110 38.84 37.64 35.04
N SER A 111 39.93 37.91 35.78
CA SER A 111 41.28 38.16 35.22
C SER A 111 41.91 36.96 34.49
N LEU A 112 42.47 37.23 33.30
CA LEU A 112 43.28 36.28 32.54
C LEU A 112 44.65 36.04 33.22
N HIS A 113 44.83 34.85 33.80
CA HIS A 113 46.15 34.20 33.78
C HIS A 113 46.34 33.50 32.43
N PRO A 114 47.57 33.47 31.87
CA PRO A 114 47.85 32.75 30.63
C PRO A 114 47.83 31.24 30.90
N GLN A 115 46.66 30.61 30.79
CA GLN A 115 46.60 29.16 30.72
C GLN A 115 47.32 28.70 29.45
N LYS A 116 48.33 27.84 29.63
CA LYS A 116 48.98 27.09 28.55
C LYS A 116 47.91 26.55 27.60
N ARG A 117 48.18 26.54 26.29
CA ARG A 117 47.49 25.63 25.35
C ARG A 117 47.64 24.22 25.91
N ALA A 118 46.62 23.74 26.62
CA ALA A 118 46.53 22.34 27.00
C ALA A 118 46.43 21.58 25.68
N ALA A 119 47.33 20.62 25.47
CA ALA A 119 47.10 19.62 24.43
C ALA A 119 45.73 19.00 24.72
N LEU A 120 44.85 18.94 23.71
CA LEU A 120 43.60 18.21 23.82
C LEU A 120 43.97 16.75 24.08
N VAL A 121 43.87 16.33 25.35
CA VAL A 121 44.11 14.95 25.73
C VAL A 121 42.94 14.16 25.18
N GLU A 122 43.21 13.38 24.13
CA GLU A 122 42.24 12.45 23.55
C GLU A 122 41.64 11.60 24.68
N PRO A 123 40.30 11.57 24.84
CA PRO A 123 39.68 10.82 25.92
C PRO A 123 40.03 9.34 25.80
N ASP A 124 40.32 8.73 26.95
CA ASP A 124 40.68 7.33 27.03
C ASP A 124 39.59 6.43 26.43
N LEU A 125 39.95 5.18 26.12
CA LEU A 125 39.05 4.26 25.44
C LEU A 125 37.78 3.97 26.24
N ASP A 126 37.84 3.95 27.58
CA ASP A 126 36.70 3.65 28.43
C ASP A 126 35.79 4.88 28.63
N THR A 127 36.34 6.09 28.69
CA THR A 127 35.56 7.33 28.56
C THR A 127 34.82 7.36 27.23
N ARG A 128 35.48 7.09 26.09
CA ARG A 128 34.82 7.05 24.78
C ARG A 128 33.76 5.95 24.67
N ARG A 129 34.00 4.76 25.24
CA ARG A 129 33.00 3.68 25.35
C ARG A 129 31.81 4.11 26.21
N ALA A 130 32.05 4.81 27.31
CA ALA A 130 31.00 5.33 28.18
C ALA A 130 30.13 6.34 27.43
N THR A 131 30.72 7.28 26.67
CA THR A 131 29.98 8.22 25.82
C THR A 131 29.09 7.49 24.79
N VAL A 132 29.61 6.46 24.11
CA VAL A 132 28.81 5.70 23.13
C VAL A 132 27.66 4.95 23.80
N ARG A 133 27.90 4.28 24.94
CA ARG A 133 26.84 3.61 25.71
C ARG A 133 25.79 4.60 26.23
N ALA A 134 26.23 5.80 26.63
CA ALA A 134 25.37 6.82 27.23
C ALA A 134 24.30 7.35 26.28
N TRP A 135 24.49 7.32 24.95
CA TRP A 135 23.43 7.63 23.99
C TRP A 135 22.86 6.36 23.33
N GLY A 136 23.71 5.40 22.95
CA GLY A 136 23.31 4.25 22.13
C GLY A 136 22.55 3.14 22.86
N ASN A 137 22.57 3.12 24.20
CA ASN A 137 21.90 2.09 25.01
C ASN A 137 20.78 2.65 25.91
N GLN A 138 20.34 3.89 25.70
CA GLN A 138 19.21 4.43 26.45
C GLN A 138 17.91 3.72 26.04
N GLY A 139 17.08 3.37 27.02
CA GLY A 139 15.70 2.94 26.74
C GLY A 139 14.85 4.12 26.25
N LEU A 140 13.87 3.84 25.40
CA LEU A 140 13.00 4.87 24.81
C LEU A 140 12.41 5.88 25.83
N PRO A 141 11.92 5.49 27.03
CA PRO A 141 11.38 6.46 28.00
C PRO A 141 12.38 7.50 28.53
N VAL A 142 13.68 7.27 28.33
CA VAL A 142 14.77 8.18 28.74
C VAL A 142 15.31 8.94 27.52
N ALA A 143 15.45 8.26 26.38
CA ALA A 143 15.95 8.84 25.14
C ALA A 143 14.97 9.84 24.50
N ASP A 144 13.67 9.52 24.53
CA ASP A 144 12.60 10.33 23.95
C ASP A 144 11.28 10.08 24.74
N PRO A 145 11.08 10.81 25.86
CA PRO A 145 9.88 10.68 26.69
C PRO A 145 8.59 11.02 25.95
N ASP A 146 8.63 12.00 25.05
CA ASP A 146 7.48 12.47 24.27
C ASP A 146 6.99 11.36 23.32
N MET A 147 7.90 10.72 22.60
CA MET A 147 7.55 9.58 21.75
C MET A 147 7.13 8.35 22.54
N TYR A 148 7.71 8.10 23.72
CA TYR A 148 7.25 7.04 24.60
C TYR A 148 5.79 7.25 25.04
N GLU A 149 5.41 8.47 25.45
CA GLU A 149 4.02 8.78 25.84
C GLU A 149 3.03 8.60 24.66
N ILE A 150 3.42 9.00 23.46
CA ILE A 150 2.60 8.82 22.24
C ILE A 150 2.42 7.32 21.93
N MET A 151 3.47 6.51 22.09
CA MET A 151 3.41 5.06 21.84
C MET A 151 2.54 4.33 22.88
N GLU A 152 2.63 4.69 24.16
CA GLU A 152 1.76 4.12 25.20
C GLU A 152 0.28 4.52 25.01
N LYS A 153 -0.01 5.72 24.49
CA LYS A 153 -1.38 6.12 24.12
C LYS A 153 -1.96 5.29 22.98
N GLU A 154 -1.19 4.95 21.94
CA GLU A 154 -1.67 4.07 20.87
C GLU A 154 -1.83 2.62 21.35
N LYS A 155 -0.94 2.14 22.22
CA LYS A 155 -1.07 0.84 22.90
C LYS A 155 -2.35 0.76 23.73
N GLU A 156 -2.67 1.79 24.51
CA GLU A 156 -3.91 1.89 25.27
C GLU A 156 -5.14 1.95 24.35
N ARG A 157 -5.07 2.71 23.25
CA ARG A 157 -6.14 2.79 22.24
C ARG A 157 -6.45 1.43 21.62
N GLN A 158 -5.44 0.66 21.25
CA GLN A 158 -5.60 -0.71 20.74
C GLN A 158 -6.21 -1.65 21.78
N PHE A 159 -5.79 -1.54 23.04
CA PHE A 159 -6.30 -2.37 24.13
C PHE A 159 -7.77 -2.08 24.47
N LYS A 160 -8.15 -0.79 24.53
CA LYS A 160 -9.50 -0.34 24.86
C LYS A 160 -10.46 -0.26 23.66
N GLY A 161 -9.98 -0.54 22.45
CA GLY A 161 -10.75 -0.44 21.21
C GLY A 161 -11.34 -1.77 20.72
N ILE A 162 -12.45 -1.68 19.98
CA ILE A 162 -12.95 -2.75 19.12
C ILE A 162 -12.41 -2.49 17.71
N GLU A 163 -11.35 -3.21 17.33
CA GLU A 163 -10.63 -3.00 16.08
C GLU A 163 -11.21 -3.84 14.93
N LEU A 164 -11.87 -3.17 13.98
CA LEU A 164 -12.65 -3.80 12.90
C LEU A 164 -12.17 -3.43 11.49
N ILE A 165 -11.01 -2.77 11.36
CA ILE A 165 -10.40 -2.55 10.05
C ILE A 165 -9.96 -3.90 9.48
N ALA A 166 -10.60 -4.35 8.39
CA ALA A 166 -10.37 -5.66 7.77
C ALA A 166 -8.96 -5.92 7.19
N SER A 167 -8.06 -4.94 7.32
CA SER A 167 -6.66 -4.99 6.93
C SER A 167 -5.68 -4.88 8.11
N GLU A 168 -6.18 -4.90 9.35
CA GLU A 168 -5.39 -4.83 10.56
C GLU A 168 -5.45 -6.14 11.35
N ASN A 169 -4.43 -6.35 12.17
CA ASN A 169 -4.25 -7.52 13.02
C ASN A 169 -3.17 -7.21 14.06
N PHE A 170 -3.14 -7.97 15.15
CA PHE A 170 -2.10 -7.84 16.18
C PHE A 170 -1.06 -8.94 16.02
N VAL A 171 0.22 -8.56 15.99
CA VAL A 171 1.34 -9.52 15.84
C VAL A 171 1.75 -10.10 17.19
N CYS A 172 2.42 -11.25 17.19
CA CYS A 172 2.96 -11.82 18.43
C CYS A 172 4.23 -11.07 18.91
N ARG A 173 4.57 -11.25 20.20
CA ARG A 173 5.75 -10.61 20.81
C ARG A 173 7.05 -10.86 20.04
N ALA A 174 7.29 -12.10 19.61
CA ALA A 174 8.50 -12.47 18.85
C ALA A 174 8.62 -11.76 17.49
N VAL A 175 7.51 -11.36 16.85
CA VAL A 175 7.53 -10.53 15.62
C VAL A 175 7.94 -9.09 15.95
N LEU A 176 7.49 -8.53 17.08
CA LEU A 176 7.92 -7.20 17.55
C LEU A 176 9.40 -7.18 17.93
N ASP A 177 9.86 -8.18 18.69
CA ASP A 177 11.27 -8.27 19.12
C ASP A 177 12.22 -8.39 17.92
N ALA A 178 11.82 -9.13 16.88
CA ALA A 178 12.60 -9.23 15.64
C ALA A 178 12.59 -7.94 14.81
N LEU A 179 11.46 -7.22 14.75
CA LEU A 179 11.36 -5.91 14.09
C LEU A 179 12.25 -4.85 14.76
N GLY A 180 12.28 -4.81 16.09
CA GLY A 180 13.10 -3.90 16.88
C GLY A 180 14.57 -4.33 17.04
N SER A 181 15.05 -5.30 16.26
CA SER A 181 16.37 -5.90 16.44
C SER A 181 17.51 -5.22 15.66
N HIS A 182 18.74 -5.52 16.08
CA HIS A 182 19.99 -5.10 15.46
C HIS A 182 20.14 -5.49 13.96
N LEU A 183 19.27 -6.34 13.43
CA LEU A 183 19.23 -6.70 12.00
C LEU A 183 18.96 -5.49 11.10
N THR A 184 18.35 -4.42 11.63
CA THR A 184 18.17 -3.13 10.92
C THR A 184 19.49 -2.47 10.52
N ASN A 185 20.63 -2.86 11.12
CA ASN A 185 21.93 -2.24 10.88
C ASN A 185 22.66 -2.79 9.66
N LYS A 186 22.25 -3.95 9.11
CA LYS A 186 23.01 -4.61 8.05
C LYS A 186 22.45 -4.28 6.67
N TYR A 187 23.32 -3.81 5.78
CA TYR A 187 23.04 -3.61 4.37
C TYR A 187 23.33 -4.89 3.57
N SER A 188 22.36 -5.36 2.77
CA SER A 188 22.35 -6.73 2.19
C SER A 188 21.84 -6.80 0.74
N GLU A 189 22.09 -5.78 -0.07
CA GLU A 189 21.72 -5.74 -1.49
C GLU A 189 22.17 -6.99 -2.27
N GLY A 190 21.33 -7.41 -3.22
CA GLY A 190 21.39 -8.71 -3.90
C GLY A 190 20.58 -9.80 -3.20
N LEU A 191 20.87 -11.05 -3.55
CA LEU A 191 20.22 -12.25 -3.01
C LEU A 191 21.19 -13.10 -2.17
N PRO A 192 20.71 -14.01 -1.30
CA PRO A 192 21.54 -14.97 -0.57
C PRO A 192 22.54 -15.74 -1.45
N GLY A 193 23.85 -15.57 -1.19
CA GLY A 193 24.94 -16.13 -2.00
C GLY A 193 25.34 -15.28 -3.23
N SER A 194 24.68 -14.15 -3.49
CA SER A 194 24.97 -13.21 -4.57
C SER A 194 24.69 -11.78 -4.09
N ARG A 195 25.44 -11.36 -3.06
CA ARG A 195 25.33 -10.04 -2.41
C ARG A 195 26.38 -9.08 -2.96
N TYR A 196 26.01 -7.80 -3.03
CA TYR A 196 26.92 -6.70 -3.38
C TYR A 196 27.88 -6.35 -2.23
N TYR A 197 27.51 -6.71 -0.99
CA TYR A 197 28.26 -6.43 0.22
C TYR A 197 28.64 -7.71 0.96
N ILE A 198 29.83 -7.72 1.55
CA ILE A 198 30.30 -8.82 2.41
C ILE A 198 29.63 -8.81 3.80
N GLY A 199 29.94 -9.82 4.63
CA GLY A 199 29.45 -9.92 6.01
C GLY A 199 27.98 -10.34 6.15
N ASN A 200 27.37 -10.91 5.11
CA ASN A 200 25.95 -11.28 5.07
C ASN A 200 25.67 -12.74 5.49
N GLN A 201 26.64 -13.48 6.04
CA GLN A 201 26.52 -14.94 6.32
C GLN A 201 25.26 -15.35 7.11
N TYR A 202 24.83 -14.54 8.09
CA TYR A 202 23.63 -14.80 8.89
C TYR A 202 22.37 -14.19 8.27
N ILE A 203 22.50 -13.11 7.50
CA ILE A 203 21.38 -12.53 6.74
C ILE A 203 20.92 -13.51 5.66
N ASP A 204 21.86 -14.18 4.98
CA ASP A 204 21.58 -15.20 3.98
C ASP A 204 20.89 -16.43 4.60
N GLN A 205 21.23 -16.80 5.83
CA GLN A 205 20.51 -17.85 6.58
C GLN A 205 19.09 -17.42 6.93
N ILE A 206 18.91 -16.19 7.43
CA ILE A 206 17.60 -15.61 7.77
C ILE A 206 16.69 -15.56 6.54
N GLU A 207 17.19 -15.09 5.40
CA GLU A 207 16.41 -14.92 4.19
C GLU A 207 16.07 -16.25 3.52
N ARG A 208 17.00 -17.21 3.43
CA ARG A 208 16.70 -18.57 2.94
C ARG A 208 15.65 -19.27 3.81
N LEU A 209 15.79 -19.19 5.14
CA LEU A 209 14.80 -19.73 6.08
C LEU A 209 13.43 -19.06 5.94
N CYS A 210 13.40 -17.78 5.53
CA CYS A 210 12.17 -17.07 5.21
C CYS A 210 11.54 -17.59 3.91
N TRP A 211 12.33 -17.87 2.86
CA TRP A 211 11.85 -18.50 1.63
C TRP A 211 11.29 -19.90 1.86
N GLU A 212 12.04 -20.77 2.55
CA GLU A 212 11.63 -22.14 2.90
C GLU A 212 10.29 -22.14 3.63
N ARG A 213 10.14 -21.28 4.65
CA ARG A 213 8.89 -21.14 5.41
C ARG A 213 7.77 -20.50 4.60
N ALA A 214 8.08 -19.61 3.66
CA ALA A 214 7.07 -19.03 2.79
C ALA A 214 6.48 -20.09 1.84
N LEU A 215 7.32 -20.89 1.19
CA LEU A 215 6.86 -21.98 0.32
C LEU A 215 6.08 -23.03 1.13
N ALA A 216 6.60 -23.46 2.28
CA ALA A 216 5.93 -24.41 3.17
C ALA A 216 4.57 -23.90 3.72
N ALA A 217 4.46 -22.61 4.06
CA ALA A 217 3.22 -22.02 4.57
C ALA A 217 2.07 -22.00 3.56
N PHE A 218 2.36 -22.12 2.26
CA PHE A 218 1.38 -22.18 1.18
C PHE A 218 1.35 -23.54 0.46
N ASP A 219 2.02 -24.56 1.01
CA ASP A 219 2.11 -25.92 0.46
C ASP A 219 2.68 -25.95 -0.98
N LEU A 220 3.74 -25.17 -1.21
CA LEU A 220 4.34 -24.96 -2.53
C LEU A 220 5.63 -25.77 -2.70
N ASP A 221 5.70 -26.50 -3.80
CA ASP A 221 6.90 -27.21 -4.23
C ASP A 221 7.97 -26.23 -4.77
N PRO A 222 9.19 -26.20 -4.18
CA PRO A 222 10.29 -25.34 -4.62
C PRO A 222 10.78 -25.58 -6.07
N GLU A 223 10.49 -26.73 -6.69
CA GLU A 223 10.81 -26.97 -8.11
C GLU A 223 9.90 -26.15 -9.03
N PHE A 224 8.65 -25.91 -8.62
CA PHE A 224 7.62 -25.23 -9.42
C PHE A 224 7.31 -23.82 -8.96
N TRP A 225 7.74 -23.42 -7.75
CA TRP A 225 7.50 -22.09 -7.19
C TRP A 225 8.75 -21.49 -6.55
N GLY A 226 9.04 -20.24 -6.92
CA GLY A 226 9.98 -19.39 -6.21
C GLY A 226 9.26 -18.28 -5.44
N VAL A 227 10.01 -17.60 -4.58
CA VAL A 227 9.49 -16.53 -3.73
C VAL A 227 10.53 -15.43 -3.52
N ASN A 228 10.08 -14.17 -3.56
CA ASN A 228 10.86 -13.01 -3.14
C ASN A 228 10.16 -12.34 -1.94
N VAL A 229 10.90 -12.22 -0.84
CA VAL A 229 10.43 -11.72 0.47
C VAL A 229 10.92 -10.31 0.81
N GLN A 230 11.66 -9.68 -0.10
CA GLN A 230 12.23 -8.34 0.06
C GLN A 230 11.27 -7.15 -0.19
N PRO A 231 10.08 -7.25 -0.84
CA PRO A 231 9.24 -6.08 -1.06
C PRO A 231 8.79 -5.37 0.21
N TYR A 232 9.06 -4.06 0.32
CA TYR A 232 8.70 -3.27 1.51
C TYR A 232 7.18 -3.17 1.75
N SER A 233 6.35 -3.46 0.75
CA SER A 233 4.89 -3.53 0.85
C SER A 233 4.30 -4.36 -0.30
N CYS A 234 3.01 -4.71 -0.24
CA CYS A 234 2.36 -5.31 -1.42
C CYS A 234 2.20 -4.31 -2.57
N THR A 235 2.11 -3.00 -2.32
CA THR A 235 2.11 -2.01 -3.39
C THR A 235 3.43 -2.01 -4.15
N SER A 236 4.58 -2.11 -3.46
CA SER A 236 5.88 -2.28 -4.13
C SER A 236 6.04 -3.68 -4.75
N ALA A 237 5.51 -4.74 -4.12
CA ALA A 237 5.48 -6.09 -4.69
C ALA A 237 4.74 -6.13 -6.04
N ASN A 238 3.52 -5.58 -6.07
CA ASN A 238 2.70 -5.48 -7.28
C ASN A 238 3.41 -4.66 -8.36
N PHE A 239 3.98 -3.51 -7.97
CA PHE A 239 4.71 -2.65 -8.91
C PHE A 239 5.98 -3.30 -9.46
N ALA A 240 6.69 -4.11 -8.65
CA ALA A 240 7.82 -4.91 -9.11
C ALA A 240 7.40 -5.99 -10.12
N VAL A 241 6.27 -6.68 -9.90
CA VAL A 241 5.70 -7.60 -10.90
C VAL A 241 5.37 -6.88 -12.21
N TYR A 242 4.79 -5.67 -12.13
CA TYR A 242 4.51 -4.89 -13.35
C TYR A 242 5.81 -4.50 -14.06
N THR A 243 6.80 -3.92 -13.37
CA THR A 243 8.10 -3.55 -13.94
C THR A 243 8.88 -4.76 -14.49
N ALA A 244 8.77 -5.94 -13.87
CA ALA A 244 9.39 -7.17 -14.36
C ALA A 244 8.84 -7.63 -15.72
N LEU A 245 7.51 -7.50 -15.89
CA LEU A 245 6.79 -8.13 -16.99
C LEU A 245 6.39 -7.18 -18.13
N LEU A 246 6.28 -5.89 -17.83
CA LEU A 246 5.64 -4.89 -18.68
C LEU A 246 6.60 -3.76 -19.07
N LEU A 247 6.44 -3.27 -20.30
CA LEU A 247 6.95 -1.99 -20.73
C LEU A 247 5.98 -0.87 -20.32
N PRO A 248 6.43 0.39 -20.19
CA PRO A 248 5.54 1.52 -19.98
C PRO A 248 4.43 1.56 -21.04
N LYS A 249 3.20 1.89 -20.62
CA LYS A 249 1.94 1.86 -21.40
C LYS A 249 1.43 0.49 -21.82
N ASP A 250 2.06 -0.62 -21.42
CA ASP A 250 1.42 -1.93 -21.55
C ASP A 250 0.14 -2.01 -20.71
N ARG A 251 -0.74 -2.96 -21.07
CA ARG A 251 -2.11 -3.04 -20.56
C ARG A 251 -2.25 -3.97 -19.36
N ILE A 252 -2.91 -3.49 -18.30
CA ILE A 252 -3.32 -4.28 -17.13
C ILE A 252 -4.83 -4.23 -16.93
N MET A 253 -5.40 -5.29 -16.36
CA MET A 253 -6.82 -5.37 -16.00
C MET A 253 -7.00 -5.81 -14.55
N GLY A 254 -7.67 -4.99 -13.75
CA GLY A 254 -7.92 -5.24 -12.33
C GLY A 254 -9.38 -4.99 -11.93
N LEU A 255 -9.76 -5.42 -10.72
CA LEU A 255 -11.09 -5.12 -10.20
C LEU A 255 -11.22 -3.62 -9.89
N ASP A 256 -12.34 -3.02 -10.28
CA ASP A 256 -12.63 -1.61 -10.00
C ASP A 256 -12.71 -1.33 -8.49
N SER A 257 -12.23 -0.17 -8.04
CA SER A 257 -12.13 0.15 -6.61
C SER A 257 -13.51 0.18 -5.90
N PRO A 258 -14.57 0.84 -6.45
CA PRO A 258 -15.94 0.69 -5.96
C PRO A 258 -16.58 -0.70 -6.14
N SER A 259 -15.95 -1.59 -6.91
CA SER A 259 -16.33 -3.01 -7.00
C SER A 259 -15.53 -3.90 -6.04
N GLY A 260 -14.57 -3.32 -5.30
CA GLY A 260 -13.79 -3.96 -4.23
C GLY A 260 -12.34 -4.29 -4.55
N GLY A 261 -11.80 -3.81 -5.67
CA GLY A 261 -10.36 -3.94 -5.99
C GLY A 261 -9.47 -3.01 -5.16
N HIS A 262 -8.15 -3.14 -5.32
CA HIS A 262 -7.16 -2.30 -4.64
C HIS A 262 -6.63 -1.20 -5.57
N VAL A 263 -6.18 -0.07 -5.01
CA VAL A 263 -5.66 1.05 -5.82
C VAL A 263 -4.45 0.67 -6.67
N SER A 264 -3.59 -0.25 -6.20
CA SER A 264 -2.43 -0.74 -6.96
C SER A 264 -2.81 -1.54 -8.21
N HIS A 265 -4.07 -1.97 -8.36
CA HIS A 265 -4.55 -2.71 -9.55
C HIS A 265 -4.90 -1.78 -10.73
N GLY A 266 -4.35 -0.56 -10.75
CA GLY A 266 -4.52 0.40 -11.85
C GLY A 266 -5.65 1.42 -11.65
N TYR A 267 -5.97 1.84 -10.43
CA TYR A 267 -7.04 2.82 -10.17
C TYR A 267 -6.78 4.25 -10.73
N TYR A 268 -7.79 4.76 -11.44
CA TYR A 268 -7.96 6.15 -11.87
C TYR A 268 -9.40 6.62 -11.57
N THR A 269 -9.62 7.93 -11.45
CA THR A 269 -10.97 8.49 -11.15
C THR A 269 -11.89 8.46 -12.38
N PRO A 270 -13.23 8.57 -12.21
CA PRO A 270 -14.15 8.74 -13.34
C PRO A 270 -13.85 9.94 -14.25
N SER A 271 -13.16 10.97 -13.75
CA SER A 271 -12.70 12.13 -14.52
C SER A 271 -11.38 11.89 -15.28
N GLY A 272 -10.90 10.64 -15.36
CA GLY A 272 -9.64 10.28 -16.01
C GLY A 272 -8.37 10.62 -15.22
N LYS A 273 -8.47 11.11 -13.98
CA LYS A 273 -7.27 11.40 -13.17
C LYS A 273 -6.63 10.07 -12.74
N LYS A 274 -5.46 9.76 -13.31
CA LYS A 274 -4.60 8.65 -12.87
C LYS A 274 -4.20 8.87 -11.40
N VAL A 275 -4.39 7.87 -10.54
CA VAL A 275 -4.18 7.98 -9.07
C VAL A 275 -3.08 7.06 -8.59
N SER A 276 -3.09 5.79 -9.00
CA SER A 276 -2.03 4.85 -8.61
C SER A 276 -0.86 4.88 -9.59
N GLY A 277 0.34 4.56 -9.11
CA GLY A 277 1.52 4.38 -9.98
C GLY A 277 1.25 3.41 -11.13
N ALA A 278 0.50 2.32 -10.87
CA ALA A 278 0.07 1.39 -11.90
C ALA A 278 -0.72 2.07 -13.03
N SER A 279 -1.68 2.95 -12.71
CA SER A 279 -2.43 3.73 -13.72
C SER A 279 -1.59 4.83 -14.41
N ILE A 280 -0.50 5.28 -13.78
CA ILE A 280 0.38 6.33 -14.31
C ILE A 280 1.33 5.74 -15.36
N PHE A 281 2.03 4.66 -15.03
CA PHE A 281 3.07 4.06 -15.87
C PHE A 281 2.54 3.02 -16.87
N PHE A 282 1.41 2.39 -16.57
CA PHE A 282 0.77 1.38 -17.42
C PHE A 282 -0.65 1.85 -17.82
N GLU A 283 -1.18 1.27 -18.88
CA GLU A 283 -2.57 1.51 -19.27
C GLU A 283 -3.48 0.51 -18.54
N SER A 284 -4.55 1.02 -17.92
CA SER A 284 -5.43 0.23 -17.06
C SER A 284 -6.86 0.28 -17.55
N LEU A 285 -7.55 -0.86 -17.51
CA LEU A 285 -9.00 -0.94 -17.64
C LEU A 285 -9.57 -1.81 -16.52
N SER A 286 -10.58 -1.32 -15.80
CA SER A 286 -11.18 -2.09 -14.72
C SER A 286 -12.31 -3.03 -15.21
N TYR A 287 -12.34 -4.26 -14.68
CA TYR A 287 -13.56 -5.07 -14.64
C TYR A 287 -14.35 -4.78 -13.35
N LYS A 288 -15.62 -5.20 -13.29
CA LYS A 288 -16.56 -4.79 -12.23
C LYS A 288 -17.37 -5.95 -11.69
N VAL A 289 -18.02 -5.72 -10.55
CA VAL A 289 -19.12 -6.57 -10.09
C VAL A 289 -20.40 -6.28 -10.86
N ASN A 290 -21.27 -7.28 -10.92
CA ASN A 290 -22.63 -7.11 -11.40
C ASN A 290 -23.41 -6.20 -10.43
N PRO A 291 -24.08 -5.14 -10.93
CA PRO A 291 -24.72 -4.13 -10.09
C PRO A 291 -25.85 -4.65 -9.19
N HIS A 292 -26.49 -5.76 -9.57
CA HIS A 292 -27.64 -6.30 -8.85
C HIS A 292 -27.22 -7.31 -7.77
N THR A 293 -26.26 -8.17 -8.07
CA THR A 293 -25.84 -9.26 -7.17
C THR A 293 -24.63 -8.90 -6.30
N GLY A 294 -23.77 -8.00 -6.78
CA GLY A 294 -22.49 -7.65 -6.14
C GLY A 294 -21.36 -8.66 -6.33
N TYR A 295 -21.58 -9.74 -7.09
CA TYR A 295 -20.54 -10.71 -7.47
C TYR A 295 -19.80 -10.24 -8.73
N ILE A 296 -18.56 -10.69 -8.95
CA ILE A 296 -17.80 -10.36 -10.18
C ILE A 296 -18.59 -10.78 -11.42
N ASP A 297 -18.71 -9.88 -12.40
CA ASP A 297 -19.38 -10.16 -13.67
C ASP A 297 -18.38 -10.81 -14.64
N TYR A 298 -18.24 -12.13 -14.55
CA TYR A 298 -17.23 -12.90 -15.28
C TYR A 298 -17.39 -12.86 -16.80
N ASP A 299 -18.62 -12.71 -17.29
CA ASP A 299 -18.88 -12.65 -18.73
C ASP A 299 -18.54 -11.27 -19.30
N LYS A 300 -18.85 -10.18 -18.57
CA LYS A 300 -18.37 -8.84 -18.92
C LYS A 300 -16.86 -8.67 -18.72
N LEU A 301 -16.26 -9.42 -17.80
CA LEU A 301 -14.81 -9.55 -17.68
C LEU A 301 -14.20 -10.22 -18.92
N GLU A 302 -14.76 -11.33 -19.40
CA GLU A 302 -14.26 -12.03 -20.60
C GLU A 302 -14.39 -11.19 -21.87
N GLU A 303 -15.55 -10.54 -22.08
CA GLU A 303 -15.81 -9.60 -23.17
C GLU A 303 -14.73 -8.51 -23.20
N ARG A 304 -14.57 -7.77 -22.08
CA ARG A 304 -13.58 -6.70 -21.96
C ARG A 304 -12.14 -7.17 -22.13
N ALA A 305 -11.77 -8.32 -21.56
CA ALA A 305 -10.41 -8.85 -21.67
C ALA A 305 -10.07 -9.29 -23.11
N THR A 306 -11.08 -9.76 -23.86
CA THR A 306 -10.91 -10.17 -25.26
C THR A 306 -10.63 -8.97 -26.17
N ASP A 307 -11.31 -7.85 -25.95
CA ASP A 307 -11.12 -6.61 -26.71
C ASP A 307 -9.89 -5.81 -26.25
N TYR A 308 -9.74 -5.66 -24.93
CA TYR A 308 -8.67 -4.85 -24.35
C TYR A 308 -7.30 -5.51 -24.40
N ARG A 309 -7.22 -6.85 -24.45
CA ARG A 309 -5.95 -7.61 -24.51
C ARG A 309 -4.93 -7.16 -23.45
N PRO A 310 -5.25 -7.30 -22.15
CA PRO A 310 -4.29 -7.02 -21.09
C PRO A 310 -3.10 -8.00 -21.17
N LYS A 311 -1.91 -7.54 -20.81
CA LYS A 311 -0.74 -8.42 -20.60
C LYS A 311 -0.76 -9.06 -19.21
N ILE A 312 -1.32 -8.38 -18.21
CA ILE A 312 -1.60 -8.95 -16.88
C ILE A 312 -3.09 -8.79 -16.56
N LEU A 313 -3.74 -9.92 -16.26
CA LEU A 313 -5.06 -9.96 -15.64
C LEU A 313 -4.88 -10.19 -14.14
N ILE A 314 -5.45 -9.31 -13.31
CA ILE A 314 -5.28 -9.30 -11.85
C ILE A 314 -6.60 -9.73 -11.19
N CYS A 315 -6.54 -10.78 -10.38
CA CYS A 315 -7.58 -11.16 -9.42
C CYS A 315 -7.11 -10.86 -7.98
N GLY A 316 -8.04 -10.91 -7.01
CA GLY A 316 -7.79 -10.43 -5.65
C GLY A 316 -8.27 -8.98 -5.43
N GLY A 317 -8.48 -8.60 -4.16
CA GLY A 317 -9.17 -7.35 -3.83
C GLY A 317 -9.09 -6.95 -2.35
N SER A 318 -9.66 -5.79 -2.03
CA SER A 318 -9.61 -5.15 -0.71
C SER A 318 -10.95 -5.14 0.04
N THR A 319 -12.09 -5.21 -0.66
CA THR A 319 -13.43 -5.12 -0.03
C THR A 319 -14.44 -6.15 -0.55
N TYR A 320 -14.02 -7.06 -1.43
CA TYR A 320 -14.88 -8.13 -1.98
C TYR A 320 -15.13 -9.23 -0.92
N PRO A 321 -16.39 -9.49 -0.52
CA PRO A 321 -16.71 -10.39 0.60
C PRO A 321 -16.89 -11.87 0.20
N ARG A 322 -16.60 -12.24 -1.04
CA ARG A 322 -16.87 -13.58 -1.59
C ARG A 322 -15.61 -14.29 -2.09
N GLU A 323 -15.74 -15.59 -2.30
CA GLU A 323 -14.73 -16.45 -2.91
C GLU A 323 -14.44 -16.05 -4.39
N TRP A 324 -13.26 -16.38 -4.89
CA TRP A 324 -12.81 -16.08 -6.26
C TRP A 324 -12.82 -17.32 -7.16
N ASP A 325 -13.43 -17.23 -8.35
CA ASP A 325 -13.35 -18.30 -9.36
C ASP A 325 -12.05 -18.17 -10.16
N TYR A 326 -10.96 -18.68 -9.57
CA TYR A 326 -9.64 -18.70 -10.21
C TYR A 326 -9.60 -19.52 -11.51
N SER A 327 -10.47 -20.52 -11.65
CA SER A 327 -10.58 -21.32 -12.88
C SER A 327 -11.12 -20.48 -14.05
N ARG A 328 -12.20 -19.74 -13.81
CA ARG A 328 -12.75 -18.79 -14.79
C ARG A 328 -11.75 -17.68 -15.12
N PHE A 329 -11.03 -17.15 -14.14
CA PHE A 329 -9.93 -16.19 -14.38
C PHE A 329 -8.83 -16.78 -15.27
N ARG A 330 -8.39 -18.03 -15.04
CA ARG A 330 -7.39 -18.72 -15.88
C ARG A 330 -7.89 -18.91 -17.31
N GLN A 331 -9.12 -19.36 -17.52
CA GLN A 331 -9.70 -19.51 -18.86
C GLN A 331 -9.67 -18.18 -19.64
N ILE A 332 -10.04 -17.08 -18.99
CA ILE A 332 -10.06 -15.74 -19.59
C ILE A 332 -8.62 -15.26 -19.89
N ALA A 333 -7.69 -15.41 -18.94
CA ALA A 333 -6.28 -15.08 -19.12
C ALA A 333 -5.66 -15.84 -20.30
N ASP A 334 -5.94 -17.14 -20.41
CA ASP A 334 -5.43 -17.97 -21.50
C ASP A 334 -6.01 -17.58 -22.87
N LYS A 335 -7.30 -17.20 -22.92
CA LYS A 335 -7.96 -16.70 -24.13
C LYS A 335 -7.39 -15.37 -24.64
N CYS A 336 -7.05 -14.44 -23.73
CA CYS A 336 -6.43 -13.17 -24.10
C CYS A 336 -4.90 -13.22 -24.21
N ARG A 337 -4.26 -14.32 -23.79
CA ARG A 337 -2.80 -14.52 -23.63
C ARG A 337 -2.17 -13.61 -22.56
N ALA A 338 -2.90 -13.33 -21.48
CA ALA A 338 -2.39 -12.60 -20.31
C ALA A 338 -1.70 -13.53 -19.30
N VAL A 339 -0.75 -12.97 -18.55
CA VAL A 339 -0.29 -13.53 -17.27
C VAL A 339 -1.41 -13.34 -16.24
N LEU A 340 -1.75 -14.40 -15.50
CA LEU A 340 -2.71 -14.31 -14.40
C LEU A 340 -1.99 -14.06 -13.08
N MET A 341 -2.28 -12.91 -12.47
CA MET A 341 -1.74 -12.49 -11.18
C MET A 341 -2.85 -12.50 -10.12
N CYS A 342 -2.60 -13.07 -8.94
CA CYS A 342 -3.49 -12.91 -7.78
C CYS A 342 -2.83 -12.02 -6.71
N ASP A 343 -3.50 -10.95 -6.31
CA ASP A 343 -3.17 -10.22 -5.09
C ASP A 343 -4.01 -10.78 -3.93
N MET A 344 -3.45 -11.76 -3.22
CA MET A 344 -4.11 -12.40 -2.09
C MET A 344 -3.95 -11.63 -0.77
N ALA A 345 -3.49 -10.37 -0.79
CA ALA A 345 -3.06 -9.62 0.40
C ALA A 345 -4.02 -9.69 1.58
N HIS A 346 -5.33 -9.64 1.31
CA HIS A 346 -6.40 -9.68 2.30
C HIS A 346 -6.66 -11.09 2.87
N ILE A 347 -6.53 -12.14 2.05
CA ILE A 347 -6.93 -13.52 2.36
C ILE A 347 -5.75 -14.49 2.54
N SER A 348 -4.51 -14.01 2.55
CA SER A 348 -3.31 -14.87 2.63
C SER A 348 -3.28 -15.80 3.86
N GLY A 349 -3.82 -15.39 5.00
CA GLY A 349 -4.02 -16.31 6.14
C GLY A 349 -5.04 -17.42 5.87
N LEU A 350 -6.11 -17.12 5.10
CA LEU A 350 -7.13 -18.08 4.69
C LEU A 350 -6.58 -19.08 3.67
N VAL A 351 -5.79 -18.61 2.70
CA VAL A 351 -5.12 -19.47 1.72
C VAL A 351 -4.15 -20.42 2.43
N ALA A 352 -3.27 -19.90 3.30
CA ALA A 352 -2.30 -20.72 4.03
C ALA A 352 -2.94 -21.77 4.94
N ALA A 353 -4.04 -21.42 5.62
CA ALA A 353 -4.79 -22.36 6.45
C ALA A 353 -5.62 -23.39 5.65
N LYS A 354 -5.66 -23.28 4.31
CA LYS A 354 -6.53 -24.05 3.40
C LYS A 354 -8.02 -23.88 3.75
N GLU A 355 -8.42 -22.63 3.98
CA GLU A 355 -9.76 -22.20 4.37
C GLU A 355 -10.47 -21.34 3.31
N CYS A 356 -9.84 -21.14 2.15
CA CYS A 356 -10.47 -20.65 0.91
C CYS A 356 -9.81 -21.38 -0.27
N LEU A 357 -10.29 -21.13 -1.50
CA LEU A 357 -9.62 -21.65 -2.70
C LEU A 357 -8.17 -21.13 -2.82
N SER A 358 -7.29 -21.98 -3.36
CA SER A 358 -5.88 -21.62 -3.57
C SER A 358 -5.70 -20.89 -4.92
N PRO A 359 -5.15 -19.66 -4.94
CA PRO A 359 -4.79 -19.02 -6.20
C PRO A 359 -3.61 -19.72 -6.90
N PHE A 360 -2.79 -20.47 -6.15
CA PHE A 360 -1.57 -21.14 -6.66
C PHE A 360 -1.87 -22.29 -7.63
N ASP A 361 -3.08 -22.85 -7.62
CA ASP A 361 -3.48 -23.88 -8.59
C ASP A 361 -3.59 -23.30 -10.01
N TYR A 362 -3.93 -22.01 -10.12
CA TYR A 362 -4.33 -21.36 -11.38
C TYR A 362 -3.42 -20.22 -11.81
N CYS A 363 -2.90 -19.41 -10.88
CA CYS A 363 -2.17 -18.17 -11.20
C CYS A 363 -0.73 -18.46 -11.63
N ASP A 364 -0.15 -17.53 -12.39
CA ASP A 364 1.27 -17.53 -12.76
C ASP A 364 2.13 -16.87 -11.67
N ILE A 365 1.57 -15.84 -11.03
CA ILE A 365 2.18 -15.05 -9.96
C ILE A 365 1.15 -14.81 -8.87
N VAL A 366 1.58 -14.86 -7.61
CA VAL A 366 0.75 -14.52 -6.45
C VAL A 366 1.49 -13.51 -5.59
N THR A 367 0.92 -12.33 -5.37
CA THR A 367 1.45 -11.32 -4.45
C THR A 367 0.61 -11.23 -3.18
N SER A 368 1.21 -10.76 -2.10
CA SER A 368 0.49 -10.54 -0.84
C SER A 368 1.14 -9.47 0.02
N THR A 369 0.36 -8.89 0.94
CA THR A 369 0.91 -8.34 2.19
C THR A 369 1.10 -9.41 3.24
N THR A 370 2.01 -9.17 4.17
CA THR A 370 2.31 -10.10 5.27
C THR A 370 1.59 -9.79 6.59
N HIS A 371 0.88 -8.65 6.69
CA HIS A 371 0.37 -8.10 7.96
C HIS A 371 -1.15 -8.19 8.19
N LYS A 372 -1.93 -8.72 7.24
CA LYS A 372 -3.40 -8.79 7.36
C LYS A 372 -3.82 -10.09 8.07
N SER A 373 -4.62 -10.94 7.42
CA SER A 373 -4.98 -12.27 7.94
C SER A 373 -3.78 -13.17 8.24
N LEU A 374 -2.64 -12.98 7.55
CA LEU A 374 -1.38 -13.69 7.81
C LEU A 374 -0.69 -13.31 9.15
N ARG A 375 -1.08 -12.19 9.78
CA ARG A 375 -0.63 -11.78 11.13
C ARG A 375 0.89 -11.62 11.33
N GLY A 376 1.63 -11.33 10.26
CA GLY A 376 3.07 -11.05 10.30
C GLY A 376 3.41 -9.55 10.29
N PRO A 377 4.70 -9.20 10.10
CA PRO A 377 5.15 -7.80 10.06
C PRO A 377 4.64 -7.06 8.82
N ARG A 378 4.73 -5.72 8.79
CA ARG A 378 4.33 -4.91 7.63
C ARG A 378 5.35 -5.01 6.48
N GLY A 379 5.04 -5.84 5.48
CA GLY A 379 5.72 -5.84 4.17
C GLY A 379 4.91 -6.52 3.08
N GLY A 380 5.58 -6.86 1.98
CA GLY A 380 5.04 -7.60 0.84
C GLY A 380 5.84 -8.87 0.53
N ILE A 381 5.26 -9.72 -0.31
CA ILE A 381 5.85 -10.98 -0.77
C ILE A 381 5.36 -11.26 -2.20
N ILE A 382 6.22 -11.81 -3.05
CA ILE A 382 5.89 -12.23 -4.42
C ILE A 382 6.25 -13.70 -4.57
N PHE A 383 5.28 -14.52 -4.95
CA PHE A 383 5.48 -15.90 -5.39
C PHE A 383 5.33 -15.96 -6.92
N TYR A 384 6.13 -16.78 -7.57
CA TYR A 384 6.15 -16.91 -9.03
C TYR A 384 6.43 -18.35 -9.45
N ARG A 385 5.82 -18.78 -10.56
CA ARG A 385 6.11 -20.10 -11.13
C ARG A 385 7.54 -20.20 -11.66
N LYS A 386 8.11 -21.38 -11.51
CA LYS A 386 9.42 -21.82 -11.99
C LYS A 386 9.29 -23.10 -12.81
N GLY A 387 10.40 -23.52 -13.43
CA GLY A 387 10.47 -24.77 -14.19
C GLY A 387 9.71 -24.71 -15.52
N ARG A 388 9.26 -25.86 -16.00
CA ARG A 388 8.60 -26.00 -17.30
C ARG A 388 7.16 -25.46 -17.28
N LYS A 389 6.82 -24.70 -18.32
CA LYS A 389 5.43 -24.30 -18.61
C LYS A 389 4.62 -25.55 -18.92
N GLN A 390 3.42 -25.67 -18.35
CA GLN A 390 2.51 -26.76 -18.74
C GLN A 390 2.06 -26.56 -20.19
N LYS A 391 2.22 -27.59 -21.03
CA LYS A 391 1.84 -27.51 -22.45
C LYS A 391 0.33 -27.36 -22.60
N LYS A 392 -0.12 -26.14 -22.96
CA LYS A 392 -1.52 -25.82 -23.24
C LYS A 392 -2.04 -26.71 -24.38
N ARG A 393 -3.01 -27.58 -24.07
CA ARG A 393 -3.68 -28.42 -25.08
C ARG A 393 -4.42 -27.52 -26.09
N GLY A 394 -3.98 -27.52 -27.34
CA GLY A 394 -4.78 -27.03 -28.48
C GLY A 394 -4.51 -25.60 -28.98
N ILE A 395 -3.50 -24.88 -28.49
CA ILE A 395 -3.11 -23.58 -29.06
C ILE A 395 -1.68 -23.65 -29.62
N SER A 396 -1.58 -24.03 -30.88
CA SER A 396 -0.42 -23.72 -31.72
C SER A 396 -0.77 -22.48 -32.56
N LEU A 397 0.13 -21.50 -32.60
CA LEU A 397 0.68 -20.91 -33.84
C LEU A 397 1.46 -19.60 -33.54
N CYS A 398 2.66 -19.57 -34.13
CA CYS A 398 3.46 -18.43 -34.59
C CYS A 398 3.87 -17.30 -33.61
N GLN A 399 5.20 -17.25 -33.42
CA GLN A 399 6.08 -16.19 -32.93
C GLN A 399 6.14 -15.86 -31.42
N ALA A 400 7.37 -15.96 -30.91
CA ALA A 400 7.94 -15.28 -29.74
C ALA A 400 7.53 -15.75 -28.32
N ASP A 401 7.49 -17.06 -28.09
CA ASP A 401 7.87 -17.63 -26.78
C ASP A 401 8.59 -18.96 -27.00
N GLU A 402 9.88 -18.90 -27.36
CA GLU A 402 10.70 -20.07 -27.69
C GLU A 402 11.11 -20.90 -26.44
N SER A 403 10.83 -20.39 -25.24
CA SER A 403 11.17 -21.07 -23.98
C SER A 403 9.98 -21.86 -23.43
N ASP A 404 10.11 -23.19 -23.44
CA ASP A 404 9.26 -24.15 -22.70
C ASP A 404 9.35 -23.97 -21.16
N HIS A 405 10.09 -22.97 -20.63
CA HIS A 405 10.27 -22.70 -19.20
C HIS A 405 9.81 -21.28 -18.79
N TYR A 406 9.39 -21.12 -17.54
CA TYR A 406 9.07 -19.82 -16.93
C TYR A 406 10.35 -18.99 -16.69
N ASP A 407 10.30 -17.70 -17.01
CA ASP A 407 11.38 -16.71 -16.90
C ASP A 407 11.15 -15.71 -15.74
N PHE A 408 10.14 -15.96 -14.90
CA PHE A 408 9.69 -15.00 -13.88
C PHE A 408 10.70 -14.75 -12.76
N GLU A 409 11.51 -15.75 -12.39
CA GLU A 409 12.45 -15.66 -11.27
C GLU A 409 13.44 -14.51 -11.45
N ASP A 410 14.23 -14.53 -12.52
CA ASP A 410 15.24 -13.52 -12.80
C ASP A 410 14.60 -12.13 -12.97
N ARG A 411 13.48 -12.06 -13.70
CA ARG A 411 12.80 -10.80 -14.00
C ARG A 411 12.19 -10.14 -12.77
N ILE A 412 11.54 -10.91 -11.89
CA ILE A 412 10.94 -10.39 -10.66
C ILE A 412 12.03 -10.04 -9.65
N ASN A 413 13.05 -10.88 -9.49
CA ASN A 413 14.15 -10.58 -8.59
C ASN A 413 14.87 -9.30 -9.02
N PHE A 414 15.22 -9.16 -10.31
CA PHE A 414 15.81 -7.94 -10.88
C PHE A 414 14.91 -6.70 -10.72
N ALA A 415 13.59 -6.86 -10.90
CA ALA A 415 12.65 -5.76 -10.73
C ALA A 415 12.53 -5.29 -9.26
N VAL A 416 12.62 -6.20 -8.29
CA VAL A 416 12.70 -5.83 -6.87
C VAL A 416 14.04 -5.14 -6.59
N PHE A 417 15.16 -5.76 -6.96
CA PHE A 417 16.51 -5.18 -6.86
C PHE A 417 17.36 -5.67 -8.04
N PRO A 418 18.03 -4.78 -8.81
CA PRO A 418 18.31 -3.37 -8.50
C PRO A 418 17.29 -2.36 -9.04
N SER A 419 16.20 -2.78 -9.70
CA SER A 419 15.38 -1.84 -10.48
C SER A 419 14.49 -0.88 -9.67
N LEU A 420 14.08 -1.22 -8.44
CA LEU A 420 13.08 -0.43 -7.68
C LEU A 420 13.44 -0.19 -6.21
N GLN A 421 14.06 -1.16 -5.54
CA GLN A 421 14.46 -1.06 -4.13
C GLN A 421 15.99 -1.05 -3.99
N GLY A 422 16.49 -0.69 -2.81
CA GLY A 422 17.90 -0.82 -2.41
C GLY A 422 18.06 -1.93 -1.38
N GLY A 423 18.77 -1.66 -0.28
CA GLY A 423 18.98 -2.59 0.83
C GLY A 423 17.69 -3.24 1.40
N PRO A 424 17.61 -4.57 1.48
CA PRO A 424 16.49 -5.27 2.11
C PRO A 424 16.36 -4.99 3.62
N HIS A 425 15.12 -4.93 4.13
CA HIS A 425 14.86 -4.73 5.57
C HIS A 425 14.99 -6.06 6.33
N ASN A 426 16.21 -6.42 6.75
CA ASN A 426 16.50 -7.74 7.31
C ASN A 426 15.77 -8.06 8.63
N ASN A 427 15.50 -7.03 9.46
CA ASN A 427 14.66 -7.15 10.65
C ASN A 427 13.21 -7.54 10.31
N HIS A 428 12.66 -6.99 9.22
CA HIS A 428 11.36 -7.41 8.69
C HIS A 428 11.40 -8.85 8.16
N ILE A 429 12.43 -9.24 7.40
CA ILE A 429 12.55 -10.60 6.84
C ILE A 429 12.64 -11.65 7.96
N ALA A 430 13.38 -11.37 9.04
CA ALA A 430 13.43 -12.23 10.22
C ALA A 430 12.06 -12.33 10.93
N ALA A 431 11.40 -11.19 11.14
CA ALA A 431 10.06 -11.14 11.73
C ALA A 431 9.02 -11.88 10.87
N LEU A 432 9.18 -11.85 9.54
CA LEU A 432 8.34 -12.59 8.60
C LEU A 432 8.59 -14.09 8.69
N ALA A 433 9.85 -14.53 8.77
CA ALA A 433 10.19 -15.93 8.97
C ALA A 433 9.60 -16.49 10.29
N ILE A 434 9.49 -15.67 11.35
CA ILE A 434 8.80 -16.02 12.60
C ILE A 434 7.29 -16.19 12.36
N ALA A 435 6.65 -15.22 11.71
CA ALA A 435 5.22 -15.28 11.41
C ALA A 435 4.86 -16.50 10.53
N LEU A 436 5.63 -16.77 9.49
CA LEU A 436 5.41 -17.92 8.60
C LEU A 436 5.54 -19.27 9.32
N LYS A 437 6.40 -19.38 10.34
CA LYS A 437 6.43 -20.56 11.22
C LYS A 437 5.14 -20.72 12.03
N GLN A 438 4.54 -19.62 12.48
CA GLN A 438 3.24 -19.66 13.19
C GLN A 438 2.10 -20.03 12.25
N VAL A 439 2.14 -19.56 10.99
CA VAL A 439 1.11 -19.85 9.98
C VAL A 439 0.94 -21.35 9.72
N THR A 440 2.02 -22.13 9.82
CA THR A 440 1.98 -23.60 9.63
C THR A 440 1.42 -24.41 10.81
N THR A 441 1.02 -23.78 11.93
CA THR A 441 0.57 -24.55 13.13
C THR A 441 -0.94 -24.81 13.17
N PRO A 442 -1.40 -25.88 13.85
CA PRO A 442 -2.84 -26.17 13.99
C PRO A 442 -3.63 -25.03 14.64
N GLU A 443 -3.01 -24.30 15.58
CA GLU A 443 -3.63 -23.17 16.28
C GLU A 443 -3.88 -21.99 15.34
N PHE A 444 -3.00 -21.77 14.35
CA PHE A 444 -3.24 -20.74 13.33
C PHE A 444 -4.39 -21.13 12.40
N LYS A 445 -4.49 -22.41 12.02
CA LYS A 445 -5.67 -22.89 11.25
C LYS A 445 -6.96 -22.73 12.06
N ALA A 446 -6.98 -23.09 13.34
CA ALA A 446 -8.13 -22.91 14.21
C ALA A 446 -8.52 -21.42 14.35
N TYR A 447 -7.53 -20.52 14.49
CA TYR A 447 -7.71 -19.08 14.47
C TYR A 447 -8.39 -18.60 13.18
N ILE A 448 -7.92 -19.03 12.00
CA ILE A 448 -8.50 -18.62 10.71
C ILE A 448 -9.92 -19.16 10.51
N GLN A 449 -10.21 -20.38 10.99
CA GLN A 449 -11.57 -20.91 11.02
C GLN A 449 -12.49 -20.05 11.90
N GLN A 450 -12.01 -19.62 13.08
CA GLN A 450 -12.74 -18.70 13.94
C GLN A 450 -12.96 -17.33 13.27
N VAL A 451 -11.96 -16.80 12.55
CA VAL A 451 -12.08 -15.52 11.79
C VAL A 451 -13.26 -15.58 10.81
N LYS A 452 -13.42 -16.69 10.07
CA LYS A 452 -14.55 -16.91 9.16
C LYS A 452 -15.89 -17.04 9.91
N ARG A 453 -15.96 -17.87 10.96
CA ARG A 453 -17.19 -18.03 11.76
C ARG A 453 -17.64 -16.71 12.39
N ASN A 454 -16.71 -15.93 12.93
CA ASN A 454 -16.96 -14.59 13.46
C ASN A 454 -17.51 -13.62 12.40
N ALA A 455 -16.97 -13.66 11.17
CA ALA A 455 -17.45 -12.82 10.07
C ALA A 455 -18.88 -13.21 9.65
N GLN A 456 -19.17 -14.51 9.63
CA GLN A 456 -20.51 -15.05 9.34
C GLN A 456 -21.51 -14.74 10.47
N ALA A 457 -21.10 -14.83 11.73
CA ALA A 457 -21.92 -14.46 12.90
C ALA A 457 -22.27 -12.97 12.89
N LEU A 458 -21.28 -12.09 12.71
CA LEU A 458 -21.49 -10.64 12.57
C LEU A 458 -22.38 -10.30 11.36
N ALA A 459 -22.15 -10.92 10.20
CA ALA A 459 -23.01 -10.73 9.03
C ALA A 459 -24.46 -11.14 9.33
N SER A 460 -24.66 -12.30 9.96
CA SER A 460 -25.98 -12.79 10.37
C SER A 460 -26.67 -11.87 11.37
N ALA A 461 -25.95 -11.38 12.39
CA ALA A 461 -26.48 -10.48 13.41
C ALA A 461 -26.89 -9.11 12.84
N LEU A 462 -26.16 -8.60 11.83
CA LEU A 462 -26.54 -7.38 11.10
C LEU A 462 -27.76 -7.61 10.19
N LEU A 463 -27.80 -8.73 9.45
CA LEU A 463 -28.91 -9.09 8.57
C LEU A 463 -30.23 -9.29 9.34
N ARG A 464 -30.19 -9.98 10.51
CA ARG A 464 -31.35 -10.14 11.41
C ARG A 464 -31.91 -8.81 11.92
N ARG A 465 -31.10 -7.74 11.89
CA ARG A 465 -31.47 -6.37 12.28
C ARG A 465 -31.67 -5.47 11.05
N ASN A 466 -32.02 -6.05 9.90
CA ASN A 466 -32.36 -5.41 8.62
C ASN A 466 -31.25 -4.55 7.98
N CYS A 467 -29.98 -4.81 8.31
CA CYS A 467 -28.86 -4.16 7.63
C CYS A 467 -28.62 -4.72 6.23
N ARG A 468 -28.31 -3.85 5.26
CA ARG A 468 -27.97 -4.25 3.89
C ARG A 468 -26.47 -4.53 3.76
N LEU A 469 -26.10 -5.79 3.57
CA LEU A 469 -24.74 -6.19 3.23
C LEU A 469 -24.59 -6.37 1.71
N VAL A 470 -23.46 -5.95 1.14
CA VAL A 470 -23.13 -6.23 -0.27
C VAL A 470 -23.00 -7.76 -0.45
N THR A 471 -23.61 -8.30 -1.51
CA THR A 471 -23.83 -9.75 -1.72
C THR A 471 -24.65 -10.49 -0.64
N GLY A 472 -25.20 -9.79 0.36
CA GLY A 472 -26.03 -10.40 1.41
C GLY A 472 -25.30 -11.31 2.41
N GLY A 473 -23.97 -11.21 2.54
CA GLY A 473 -23.19 -12.05 3.46
C GLY A 473 -21.68 -12.00 3.18
N THR A 474 -20.96 -13.03 3.63
CA THR A 474 -19.51 -13.18 3.39
C THR A 474 -19.09 -14.65 3.41
N ASP A 475 -18.05 -14.97 2.61
CA ASP A 475 -17.35 -16.26 2.61
C ASP A 475 -15.96 -16.16 3.30
N ASN A 476 -15.52 -14.94 3.62
CA ASN A 476 -14.15 -14.64 4.08
C ASN A 476 -14.15 -13.88 5.42
N HIS A 477 -13.09 -13.11 5.70
CA HIS A 477 -12.86 -12.42 6.97
C HIS A 477 -13.47 -11.01 7.07
N LEU A 478 -14.18 -10.55 6.04
CA LEU A 478 -14.73 -9.20 5.99
C LEU A 478 -16.15 -9.15 5.43
N LEU A 479 -16.84 -8.06 5.73
CA LEU A 479 -18.15 -7.71 5.21
C LEU A 479 -18.18 -6.23 4.84
N LEU A 480 -19.05 -5.90 3.88
CA LEU A 480 -19.22 -4.55 3.34
C LEU A 480 -20.67 -4.13 3.56
N TRP A 481 -20.89 -3.26 4.54
CA TRP A 481 -22.22 -2.77 4.94
C TRP A 481 -22.56 -1.49 4.17
N ASP A 482 -23.68 -1.52 3.46
CA ASP A 482 -24.24 -0.38 2.72
C ASP A 482 -25.07 0.49 3.67
N LEU A 483 -24.52 1.66 4.05
CA LEU A 483 -25.14 2.60 4.98
C LEU A 483 -26.15 3.55 4.30
N ARG A 484 -26.26 3.52 2.96
CA ARG A 484 -27.14 4.42 2.20
C ARG A 484 -28.60 4.21 2.54
N CYS A 485 -29.00 2.98 2.89
CA CYS A 485 -30.34 2.65 3.38
C CYS A 485 -30.69 3.32 4.72
N LEU A 486 -29.69 3.75 5.50
CA LEU A 486 -29.87 4.52 6.74
C LEU A 486 -29.81 6.05 6.50
N GLY A 487 -29.62 6.48 5.25
CA GLY A 487 -29.38 7.89 4.91
C GLY A 487 -28.05 8.45 5.42
N LEU A 488 -27.15 7.59 5.91
CA LEU A 488 -25.82 7.93 6.41
C LEU A 488 -24.78 7.95 5.28
N THR A 489 -23.65 8.58 5.56
CA THR A 489 -22.42 8.42 4.78
C THR A 489 -21.35 7.78 5.66
N GLY A 490 -20.42 7.02 5.06
CA GLY A 490 -19.34 6.39 5.81
C GLY A 490 -18.50 7.39 6.62
N LYS A 491 -18.37 8.63 6.16
CA LYS A 491 -17.66 9.70 6.87
C LYS A 491 -18.29 10.09 8.22
N ASN A 492 -19.63 10.16 8.30
CA ASN A 492 -20.31 10.51 9.54
C ASN A 492 -20.35 9.31 10.50
N PHE A 493 -20.54 8.10 9.97
CA PHE A 493 -20.52 6.85 10.74
C PHE A 493 -19.13 6.55 11.32
N ASP A 494 -18.06 6.61 10.51
CA ASP A 494 -16.67 6.44 10.95
C ASP A 494 -16.36 7.35 12.14
N LYS A 495 -16.81 8.62 12.12
CA LYS A 495 -16.48 9.57 13.18
C LYS A 495 -17.19 9.27 14.51
N VAL A 496 -18.43 8.78 14.48
CA VAL A 496 -19.12 8.32 15.69
C VAL A 496 -18.42 7.07 16.24
N CYS A 497 -18.07 6.12 15.37
CA CYS A 497 -17.35 4.91 15.76
C CYS A 497 -16.00 5.23 16.41
N GLU A 498 -15.18 6.09 15.79
CA GLU A 498 -13.88 6.56 16.31
C GLU A 498 -14.03 7.16 17.72
N MET A 499 -15.00 8.06 17.91
CA MET A 499 -15.27 8.67 19.22
C MET A 499 -15.82 7.70 20.27
N CYS A 500 -16.33 6.54 19.84
CA CYS A 500 -16.77 5.43 20.70
C CYS A 500 -15.73 4.32 20.86
N HIS A 501 -14.49 4.50 20.39
CA HIS A 501 -13.44 3.46 20.37
C HIS A 501 -13.80 2.21 19.55
N ILE A 502 -14.57 2.38 18.48
CA ILE A 502 -14.82 1.36 17.47
C ILE A 502 -14.08 1.77 16.19
N THR A 503 -13.06 1.00 15.80
CA THR A 503 -12.18 1.38 14.68
C THR A 503 -12.62 0.66 13.41
N VAL A 504 -13.33 1.37 12.53
CA VAL A 504 -13.83 0.88 11.22
C VAL A 504 -13.22 1.68 10.07
N ASN A 505 -13.39 1.21 8.83
CA ASN A 505 -13.06 2.01 7.66
C ASN A 505 -14.25 2.17 6.70
N LYS A 506 -14.64 3.41 6.40
CA LYS A 506 -15.47 3.72 5.23
C LYS A 506 -14.87 3.10 3.96
N ALA A 507 -15.74 2.64 3.08
CA ALA A 507 -15.36 1.97 1.83
C ALA A 507 -16.41 2.26 0.74
N PRO A 508 -15.98 2.50 -0.51
CA PRO A 508 -16.92 2.71 -1.61
C PRO A 508 -17.73 1.43 -1.83
N VAL A 509 -19.02 1.61 -2.12
CA VAL A 509 -19.91 0.55 -2.59
C VAL A 509 -20.29 0.82 -4.04
N PHE A 510 -20.69 -0.23 -4.77
CA PHE A 510 -21.09 -0.07 -6.17
C PHE A 510 -22.21 0.99 -6.30
N GLY A 511 -22.07 1.86 -7.30
CA GLY A 511 -22.97 3.00 -7.55
C GLY A 511 -22.53 4.32 -6.91
N ASP A 512 -21.49 4.33 -6.06
CA ASP A 512 -21.01 5.57 -5.43
C ASP A 512 -20.35 6.57 -6.42
N ASN A 513 -20.09 6.19 -7.67
CA ASN A 513 -19.84 7.04 -8.85
C ASN A 513 -19.15 8.40 -8.62
N GLY A 514 -17.99 8.42 -7.93
CA GLY A 514 -17.20 9.63 -7.72
C GLY A 514 -17.67 10.54 -6.55
N ALA A 515 -18.61 10.06 -5.72
CA ALA A 515 -19.01 10.74 -4.49
C ALA A 515 -17.80 10.95 -3.56
N ILE A 516 -17.66 12.18 -3.06
CA ILE A 516 -16.56 12.60 -2.17
C ILE A 516 -16.57 11.83 -0.83
N SER A 517 -17.73 11.34 -0.42
CA SER A 517 -17.89 10.47 0.75
C SER A 517 -18.55 9.16 0.33
N PRO A 518 -17.92 8.00 0.55
CA PRO A 518 -18.49 6.70 0.18
C PRO A 518 -19.70 6.34 1.05
N GLY A 519 -20.57 5.50 0.48
CA GLY A 519 -21.84 5.07 1.07
C GLY A 519 -21.76 3.84 1.97
N GLY A 520 -20.61 3.17 2.07
CA GLY A 520 -20.45 1.96 2.86
C GLY A 520 -19.33 2.02 3.90
N VAL A 521 -19.31 0.98 4.74
CA VAL A 521 -18.24 0.70 5.70
C VAL A 521 -17.79 -0.75 5.54
N ARG A 522 -16.47 -0.97 5.49
CA ARG A 522 -15.85 -2.29 5.49
C ARG A 522 -15.46 -2.64 6.91
N ILE A 523 -15.86 -3.83 7.32
CA ILE A 523 -15.72 -4.35 8.68
C ILE A 523 -15.09 -5.73 8.56
N GLY A 524 -14.09 -6.05 9.38
CA GLY A 524 -13.44 -7.35 9.38
C GLY A 524 -13.12 -7.86 10.77
N THR A 525 -12.95 -9.17 10.86
CA THR A 525 -12.83 -9.91 12.12
C THR A 525 -11.41 -10.31 12.57
N PRO A 526 -10.31 -10.25 11.77
CA PRO A 526 -9.00 -10.78 12.19
C PRO A 526 -8.44 -10.24 13.50
N ALA A 527 -8.53 -8.94 13.76
CA ALA A 527 -7.92 -8.29 14.93
C ALA A 527 -8.60 -8.70 16.24
N MET A 528 -9.93 -8.54 16.36
CA MET A 528 -10.65 -8.99 17.56
C MET A 528 -10.63 -10.52 17.73
N THR A 529 -10.63 -11.29 16.64
CA THR A 529 -10.46 -12.76 16.75
C THR A 529 -9.07 -13.13 17.30
N THR A 530 -8.02 -12.36 16.96
CA THR A 530 -6.68 -12.54 17.53
C THR A 530 -6.63 -12.27 19.03
N ARG A 531 -7.53 -11.42 19.55
CA ARG A 531 -7.70 -11.16 21.00
C ARG A 531 -8.51 -12.24 21.73
N GLY A 532 -9.12 -13.18 21.00
CA GLY A 532 -9.89 -14.29 21.55
C GLY A 532 -11.41 -14.19 21.37
N CYS A 533 -11.94 -13.16 20.69
CA CYS A 533 -13.39 -13.04 20.47
C CYS A 533 -13.96 -14.21 19.65
N LEU A 534 -15.14 -14.68 20.06
CA LEU A 534 -15.92 -15.75 19.43
C LEU A 534 -17.22 -15.21 18.81
N GLU A 535 -18.08 -16.10 18.30
CA GLU A 535 -19.28 -15.75 17.55
C GLU A 535 -20.24 -14.85 18.36
N GLY A 536 -20.44 -15.16 19.66
CA GLY A 536 -21.29 -14.37 20.56
C GLY A 536 -20.76 -12.97 20.83
N ASP A 537 -19.43 -12.81 20.93
CA ASP A 537 -18.78 -11.50 21.07
C ASP A 537 -19.01 -10.66 19.81
N PHE A 538 -18.99 -11.30 18.63
CA PHE A 538 -19.30 -10.64 17.36
C PHE A 538 -20.79 -10.29 17.20
N GLU A 539 -21.71 -11.00 17.86
CA GLU A 539 -23.11 -10.57 17.96
C GLU A 539 -23.29 -9.31 18.83
N ALA A 540 -22.50 -9.17 19.90
CA ALA A 540 -22.45 -7.97 20.74
C ALA A 540 -21.77 -6.79 20.01
N ILE A 541 -20.69 -7.03 19.26
CA ILE A 541 -20.07 -6.03 18.37
C ILE A 541 -21.09 -5.49 17.36
N ALA A 542 -21.97 -6.35 16.83
CA ALA A 542 -23.06 -5.91 15.95
C ALA A 542 -24.05 -4.95 16.65
N GLU A 543 -24.26 -5.07 17.95
CA GLU A 543 -25.09 -4.13 18.73
C GLU A 543 -24.40 -2.79 18.94
N PHE A 544 -23.10 -2.78 19.25
CA PHE A 544 -22.32 -1.55 19.37
C PHE A 544 -22.28 -0.77 18.04
N LEU A 545 -22.07 -1.46 16.91
CA LEU A 545 -22.13 -0.89 15.57
C LEU A 545 -23.50 -0.26 15.26
N LEU A 546 -24.59 -0.92 15.66
CA LEU A 546 -25.94 -0.40 15.48
C LEU A 546 -26.27 0.77 16.40
N ARG A 547 -25.78 0.78 17.65
CA ARG A 547 -25.91 1.93 18.54
C ARG A 547 -25.14 3.13 17.99
N ALA A 548 -23.93 2.93 17.45
CA ALA A 548 -23.18 3.97 16.76
C ALA A 548 -23.94 4.50 15.52
N ALA A 549 -24.56 3.64 14.73
CA ALA A 549 -25.37 4.04 13.59
C ALA A 549 -26.60 4.86 14.02
N GLN A 550 -27.28 4.47 15.11
CA GLN A 550 -28.42 5.20 15.65
C GLN A 550 -28.02 6.60 16.16
N ILE A 551 -26.88 6.71 16.86
CA ILE A 551 -26.31 8.00 17.30
C ILE A 551 -26.02 8.88 16.08
N ALA A 552 -25.35 8.33 15.05
CA ALA A 552 -25.08 9.05 13.81
C ALA A 552 -26.37 9.52 13.11
N CYS A 553 -27.42 8.70 13.06
CA CYS A 553 -28.72 9.08 12.51
C CYS A 553 -29.39 10.20 13.30
N ASN A 554 -29.39 10.13 14.63
CA ASN A 554 -29.98 11.15 15.50
C ASN A 554 -29.27 12.51 15.32
N VAL A 555 -27.93 12.52 15.47
CA VAL A 555 -27.11 13.72 15.33
C VAL A 555 -27.22 14.33 13.93
N GLN A 556 -27.29 13.50 12.88
CA GLN A 556 -27.49 13.98 11.50
C GLN A 556 -28.90 14.56 11.26
N ARG A 557 -29.93 14.09 11.97
CA ARG A 557 -31.29 14.64 11.92
C ARG A 557 -31.38 15.98 12.66
N GLU A 558 -30.68 16.12 13.77
CA GLU A 558 -30.73 17.31 14.64
C GLU A 558 -29.80 18.43 14.16
N HIS A 559 -28.60 18.10 13.67
CA HIS A 559 -27.58 19.07 13.25
C HIS A 559 -27.30 19.09 11.74
N GLY A 560 -27.98 18.24 10.96
CA GLY A 560 -27.83 18.15 9.51
C GLY A 560 -26.63 17.33 9.04
N LYS A 561 -26.46 17.27 7.70
CA LYS A 561 -25.43 16.47 7.03
C LYS A 561 -24.06 17.16 6.91
N MET A 562 -23.98 18.48 7.13
CA MET A 562 -22.73 19.22 7.01
C MET A 562 -21.78 18.84 8.14
N GLN A 563 -20.56 18.41 7.79
CA GLN A 563 -19.60 17.89 8.77
C GLN A 563 -19.34 18.85 9.94
N LYS A 564 -19.26 20.16 9.69
CA LYS A 564 -19.01 21.16 10.74
C LYS A 564 -20.10 21.15 11.81
N ASP A 565 -21.35 20.96 11.42
CA ASP A 565 -22.50 21.01 12.33
C ASP A 565 -22.78 19.64 12.94
N PHE A 566 -22.61 18.56 12.17
CA PHE A 566 -22.58 17.19 12.67
C PHE A 566 -21.57 17.02 13.82
N LEU A 567 -20.33 17.53 13.66
CA LEU A 567 -19.29 17.49 14.69
C LEU A 567 -19.68 18.25 15.98
N LYS A 568 -20.46 19.34 15.89
CA LYS A 568 -20.96 20.04 17.10
C LYS A 568 -21.93 19.15 17.89
N GLY A 569 -22.81 18.43 17.21
CA GLY A 569 -23.77 17.51 17.85
C GLY A 569 -23.15 16.27 18.51
N LEU A 570 -21.87 15.99 18.25
CA LEU A 570 -21.09 14.98 18.97
C LEU A 570 -20.45 15.51 20.27
N GLN A 571 -20.33 16.83 20.43
CA GLN A 571 -19.73 17.42 21.62
C GLN A 571 -20.64 17.21 22.84
N ASN A 572 -20.09 16.64 23.92
CA ASN A 572 -20.81 16.32 25.16
C ASN A 572 -22.06 15.43 24.98
N ASN A 573 -22.12 14.66 23.88
CA ASN A 573 -23.22 13.77 23.59
C ASN A 573 -23.22 12.58 24.57
N ARG A 574 -24.29 12.44 25.37
CA ARG A 574 -24.37 11.42 26.44
C ARG A 574 -24.42 9.99 25.91
N ASP A 575 -25.11 9.75 24.80
CA ASP A 575 -25.20 8.42 24.18
C ASP A 575 -23.84 7.95 23.65
N LEU A 576 -23.02 8.88 23.15
CA LEU A 576 -21.66 8.62 22.70
C LEU A 576 -20.75 8.25 23.88
N ILE A 577 -20.85 8.96 25.00
CA ILE A 577 -20.07 8.68 26.21
C ILE A 577 -20.45 7.31 26.80
N ASP A 578 -21.75 7.00 26.92
CA ASP A 578 -22.23 5.67 27.35
C ASP A 578 -21.71 4.56 26.44
N LEU A 579 -21.89 4.71 25.13
CA LEU A 579 -21.42 3.72 24.15
C LEU A 579 -19.90 3.52 24.26
N ARG A 580 -19.12 4.60 24.37
CA ARG A 580 -17.67 4.52 24.56
C ARG A 580 -17.31 3.75 25.82
N THR A 581 -17.88 4.08 26.98
CA THR A 581 -17.59 3.37 28.24
C THR A 581 -17.94 1.89 28.14
N ARG A 582 -19.04 1.53 27.48
CA ARG A 582 -19.43 0.13 27.26
C ARG A 582 -18.48 -0.60 26.31
N VAL A 583 -18.02 0.07 25.25
CA VAL A 583 -17.02 -0.46 24.30
C VAL A 583 -15.67 -0.69 24.99
N GLU A 584 -15.15 0.29 25.74
CA GLU A 584 -13.90 0.12 26.50
C GLU A 584 -14.01 -1.02 27.53
N THR A 585 -15.14 -1.10 28.25
CA THR A 585 -15.43 -2.18 29.23
C THR A 585 -15.50 -3.56 28.59
N PHE A 586 -16.02 -3.66 27.36
CA PHE A 586 -16.07 -4.91 26.60
C PHE A 586 -14.69 -5.29 26.07
N ALA A 587 -13.99 -4.36 25.42
CA ALA A 587 -12.68 -4.61 24.82
C ALA A 587 -11.62 -5.02 25.86
N ALA A 588 -11.64 -4.43 27.05
CA ALA A 588 -10.69 -4.73 28.14
C ALA A 588 -10.81 -6.15 28.73
N GLN A 589 -11.87 -6.91 28.39
CA GLN A 589 -12.02 -8.32 28.82
C GLN A 589 -11.15 -9.29 28.03
N PHE A 590 -10.68 -8.88 26.84
CA PHE A 590 -9.94 -9.74 25.92
C PHE A 590 -8.43 -9.48 25.99
N ALA A 591 -7.65 -10.54 25.87
CA ALA A 591 -6.19 -10.48 25.85
C ALA A 591 -5.67 -9.59 24.70
N MET A 592 -4.42 -9.13 24.83
CA MET A 592 -3.71 -8.42 23.76
C MET A 592 -2.35 -9.06 23.53
N PRO A 593 -2.04 -9.58 22.33
CA PRO A 593 -0.72 -10.13 22.06
C PRO A 593 0.32 -9.02 21.85
N GLY A 594 1.55 -9.27 22.29
CA GLY A 594 2.71 -8.38 22.09
C GLY A 594 3.15 -7.61 23.33
N PHE A 595 2.27 -7.45 24.32
CA PHE A 595 2.57 -6.88 25.63
C PHE A 595 1.64 -7.44 26.70
N ASP A 596 2.11 -7.50 27.94
CA ASP A 596 1.28 -7.84 29.09
C ASP A 596 0.39 -6.63 29.47
N THR A 597 -0.85 -6.92 29.89
CA THR A 597 -1.93 -5.95 30.17
C THR A 597 -2.18 -5.77 31.65
#